data_AF-H8YWD5-F1
#
_entry.id   AF-H8YWD5-F1
#
_cell.length_a   1.000
_cell.length_b   1.000
_cell.length_c   1.000
_cell.angle_alpha   90.00
_cell.angle_beta   90.00
_cell.angle_gamma   90.00
#
_symmetry.space_group_name_H-M   'P 1'
#
loop_
_entity.id
_entity.type
_entity.pdbx_description
1 polymer ?
#
loop_
_entity_poly.entity_id
_entity_poly.type
_entity_poly.pdbx_seq_one_letter_code
_entity_poly.pdbx_strand_id
1 'polypeptide(L)'
;MTGNTLQPWRAARLARQGQMENAIGLLRHTLRQSKDRSLLARTLLSELCCPATSDPSKHPRPAPPAPHGLRLGLELGFAPDRIPETPKLTADAELHHQAGRYREAAQCWQDVADLLQEDTPESVYRQLSEAMARNTQGFGGTRAENHTWGDCHKHDLLSWLHAELDTQRYLEIGVDAGLSLARAPCAVLGIDPRPELKLAVALSEQAQINTQSSDAFFREQAASRLQPAPDLVFIDGMHLFEFALRDFINVERHAAPHTLVVIDDIYPCHPTQAARHRRSDAWTGDIWKLHRILQDCRPDLTLVALNAYTTGLLLIAGLDPQDRVLPAVYAAQARRYLETDTAPAEVLAREGAIPSDHALVKALVAVLKQARLEAWSVAQVRAGLAALQPALSAAQQAYQGRAEAGIGQCQLLADQRHWPVAVQLFLPQAEAPHHREQASLWYWIKPGRWERLRFALPTEALSLPQPLRLDPAERPCRLHIRALRVLCGEQAQPWWSAEHDTDSAQAFAALRVQGDAVREASERELVITSTGTDPQLLLPVLAPANGAELPTGPCWLEVELLVEVEPDDPPMIPTDGV
;
A
#
# COMPACT_ATOMS: atom_id res chain seq x y z
N MET A 1 -40.72 -5.97 8.94
CA MET A 1 -40.87 -5.25 10.23
C MET A 1 -42.33 -4.83 10.43
N THR A 2 -42.91 -5.11 11.60
CA THR A 2 -44.32 -4.84 11.93
C THR A 2 -44.60 -3.33 12.02
N GLY A 3 -45.72 -2.86 11.44
CA GLY A 3 -46.07 -1.44 11.21
C GLY A 3 -46.20 -0.49 12.42
N ASN A 4 -45.71 -0.88 13.61
CA ASN A 4 -45.78 -0.08 14.83
C ASN A 4 -44.60 0.89 15.04
N THR A 5 -43.44 0.67 14.41
CA THR A 5 -42.22 1.48 14.65
C THR A 5 -42.12 2.79 13.84
N LEU A 6 -42.92 2.96 12.79
CA LEU A 6 -42.91 4.15 11.90
C LEU A 6 -43.83 5.29 12.36
N GLN A 7 -44.76 5.01 13.27
CA GLN A 7 -45.80 5.96 13.67
C GLN A 7 -45.30 7.15 14.51
N PRO A 8 -44.31 7.00 15.42
CA PRO A 8 -43.80 8.12 16.25
C PRO A 8 -43.06 9.16 15.43
N TRP A 9 -42.29 8.72 14.44
CA TRP A 9 -41.56 9.59 13.52
C TRP A 9 -42.51 10.41 12.64
N ARG A 10 -43.56 9.77 12.11
CA ARG A 10 -44.62 10.48 11.37
C ARG A 10 -45.34 11.51 12.23
N ALA A 11 -45.57 11.21 13.51
CA ALA A 11 -46.19 12.16 14.42
C ALA A 11 -45.29 13.39 14.68
N ALA A 12 -43.98 13.20 14.89
CA ALA A 12 -43.04 14.32 15.05
C ALA A 12 -43.01 15.23 13.80
N ARG A 13 -43.03 14.63 12.61
CA ARG A 13 -43.06 15.37 11.34
C ARG A 13 -44.35 16.16 11.16
N LEU A 14 -45.50 15.56 11.46
CA LEU A 14 -46.80 16.25 11.42
C LEU A 14 -46.83 17.44 12.41
N ALA A 15 -46.27 17.26 13.61
CA ALA A 15 -46.17 18.33 14.60
C ALA A 15 -45.29 19.50 14.11
N ARG A 16 -44.13 19.20 13.49
CA ARG A 16 -43.26 20.22 12.86
C ARG A 16 -43.90 20.96 11.70
N GLN A 17 -44.83 20.32 10.99
CA GLN A 17 -45.59 20.90 9.90
C GLN A 17 -46.85 21.65 10.39
N GLY A 18 -47.01 21.84 11.70
CA GLY A 18 -48.17 22.53 12.30
C GLY A 18 -49.46 21.69 12.36
N GLN A 19 -49.41 20.42 11.95
CA GLN A 19 -50.56 19.51 11.92
C GLN A 19 -50.72 18.75 13.25
N MET A 20 -50.90 19.51 14.34
CA MET A 20 -50.84 18.99 15.70
C MET A 20 -51.94 17.97 16.03
N GLU A 21 -53.16 18.16 15.53
CA GLU A 21 -54.27 17.21 15.77
C GLU A 21 -53.99 15.83 15.15
N ASN A 22 -53.43 15.80 13.94
CA ASN A 22 -53.05 14.57 13.24
C ASN A 22 -51.88 13.86 13.95
N ALA A 23 -50.90 14.63 14.43
CA ALA A 23 -49.80 14.12 15.23
C ALA A 23 -50.29 13.46 16.53
N ILE A 24 -51.20 14.13 17.25
CA ILE A 24 -51.80 13.61 18.50
C ILE A 24 -52.64 12.36 18.22
N GLY A 25 -53.44 12.36 17.15
CA GLY A 25 -54.24 11.20 16.75
C GLY A 25 -53.39 9.97 16.48
N LEU A 26 -52.28 10.15 15.75
CA LEU A 26 -51.34 9.08 15.44
C LEU A 26 -50.64 8.57 16.70
N LEU A 27 -50.18 9.44 17.59
CA LEU A 27 -49.54 9.03 18.86
C LEU A 27 -50.50 8.28 19.79
N ARG A 28 -51.77 8.69 19.88
CA ARG A 28 -52.79 7.98 20.65
C ARG A 28 -53.08 6.60 20.07
N HIS A 29 -52.95 6.42 18.76
CA HIS A 29 -53.05 5.11 18.13
C HIS A 29 -51.83 4.24 18.47
N THR A 30 -50.62 4.81 18.35
CA THR A 30 -49.36 4.10 18.64
C THR A 30 -49.24 3.68 20.11
N LEU A 31 -49.63 4.56 21.04
CA LEU A 31 -49.61 4.29 22.48
C LEU A 31 -50.59 3.19 22.92
N ARG A 32 -51.66 2.98 22.15
CA ARG A 32 -52.60 1.88 22.38
C ARG A 32 -52.06 0.53 21.91
N GLN A 33 -51.06 0.54 21.02
CA GLN A 33 -50.52 -0.65 20.37
C GLN A 33 -49.08 -1.00 20.81
N SER A 34 -48.39 -0.11 21.53
CA SER A 34 -47.00 -0.30 21.97
C SER A 34 -46.88 -0.55 23.48
N LYS A 35 -45.96 -1.44 23.88
CA LYS A 35 -45.63 -1.72 25.30
C LYS A 35 -44.51 -0.84 25.87
N ASP A 36 -43.74 -0.14 25.03
CA ASP A 36 -42.59 0.66 25.46
C ASP A 36 -42.81 2.16 25.21
N ARG A 37 -43.19 2.87 26.27
CA ARG A 37 -43.46 4.32 26.25
C ARG A 37 -42.17 5.15 26.27
N SER A 38 -41.07 4.59 26.76
CA SER A 38 -39.78 5.27 26.87
C SER A 38 -39.12 5.42 25.51
N LEU A 39 -39.22 4.40 24.65
CA LEU A 39 -38.77 4.48 23.26
C LEU A 39 -39.53 5.55 22.48
N LEU A 40 -40.87 5.58 22.60
CA LEU A 40 -41.73 6.57 21.95
C LEU A 40 -41.38 8.00 22.34
N ALA A 41 -41.16 8.25 23.64
CA ALA A 41 -40.80 9.57 24.15
C ALA A 41 -39.43 10.02 23.64
N ARG A 42 -38.43 9.14 23.61
CA ARG A 42 -37.07 9.47 23.12
C ARG A 42 -37.06 9.79 21.62
N THR A 43 -37.79 9.02 20.80
CA THR A 43 -37.91 9.31 19.36
C THR A 43 -38.57 10.65 19.10
N LEU A 44 -39.65 10.99 19.82
CA LEU A 44 -40.31 12.28 19.69
C LEU A 44 -39.44 13.45 20.13
N LEU A 45 -38.74 13.32 21.25
CA LEU A 45 -37.84 14.37 21.75
C LEU A 45 -36.68 14.62 20.80
N SER A 46 -36.04 13.56 20.30
CA SER A 46 -34.97 13.65 19.29
C SER A 46 -35.45 14.39 18.05
N GLU A 47 -36.62 14.02 17.53
CA GLU A 47 -37.16 14.59 16.31
C GLU A 47 -37.78 15.97 16.48
N LEU A 48 -38.16 16.41 17.68
CA LEU A 48 -38.68 17.77 17.91
C LEU A 48 -37.55 18.74 18.25
N CYS A 49 -36.51 18.29 18.97
CA CYS A 49 -35.44 19.14 19.50
C CYS A 49 -34.27 19.42 18.55
N CYS A 50 -34.20 18.80 17.36
CA CYS A 50 -33.20 19.20 16.35
C CYS A 50 -33.45 20.64 15.85
N PRO A 51 -32.48 21.57 15.92
CA PRO A 51 -32.67 22.93 15.40
C PRO A 51 -32.85 22.89 13.87
N ALA A 52 -33.88 23.57 13.37
CA ALA A 52 -34.06 23.77 11.93
C ALA A 52 -32.99 24.75 11.43
N THR A 53 -31.96 24.25 10.74
CA THR A 53 -30.99 25.10 10.07
C THR A 53 -31.57 25.65 8.75
N SER A 54 -31.86 26.96 8.80
CA SER A 54 -31.79 28.00 7.75
C SER A 54 -32.19 27.70 6.29
N ASP A 55 -33.23 28.44 5.86
CA ASP A 55 -33.51 29.05 4.55
C ASP A 55 -33.01 28.34 3.26
N PRO A 56 -33.90 27.75 2.43
CA PRO A 56 -33.53 27.07 1.19
C PRO A 56 -33.18 27.99 0.01
N SER A 57 -33.14 29.32 0.18
CA SER A 57 -33.12 30.26 -0.96
C SER A 57 -31.75 30.83 -1.38
N LYS A 58 -30.63 30.46 -0.73
CA LYS A 58 -29.35 31.18 -0.98
C LYS A 58 -28.09 30.39 -1.33
N HIS A 59 -28.16 29.09 -1.58
CA HIS A 59 -27.08 28.37 -2.25
C HIS A 59 -27.67 27.37 -3.23
N PRO A 60 -27.19 27.30 -4.50
CA PRO A 60 -27.53 26.16 -5.34
C PRO A 60 -26.99 24.92 -4.63
N ARG A 61 -27.91 24.09 -4.10
CA ARG A 61 -27.56 22.74 -3.67
C ARG A 61 -26.88 22.07 -4.88
N PRO A 62 -25.75 21.37 -4.70
CA PRO A 62 -25.32 20.43 -5.72
C PRO A 62 -26.51 19.53 -6.02
N ALA A 63 -26.79 19.31 -7.30
CA ALA A 63 -27.86 18.42 -7.71
C ALA A 63 -27.74 17.10 -6.92
N PRO A 64 -28.85 16.50 -6.45
CA PRO A 64 -28.77 15.17 -5.89
C PRO A 64 -28.00 14.29 -6.88
N PRO A 65 -27.02 13.48 -6.42
CA PRO A 65 -26.31 12.59 -7.32
C PRO A 65 -27.35 11.82 -8.12
N ALA A 66 -27.11 11.70 -9.42
CA ALA A 66 -27.96 10.93 -10.31
C ALA A 66 -28.24 9.55 -9.68
N PRO A 67 -29.39 8.91 -9.95
CA PRO A 67 -29.85 7.66 -9.31
C PRO A 67 -28.93 6.42 -9.53
N HIS A 68 -27.69 6.63 -9.97
CA HIS A 68 -26.66 5.64 -10.17
C HIS A 68 -25.89 5.27 -8.89
N GLY A 69 -25.85 6.13 -7.86
CA GLY A 69 -25.08 5.90 -6.62
C GLY A 69 -25.71 4.98 -5.57
N LEU A 70 -26.56 4.05 -6.03
CA LEU A 70 -27.21 3.01 -5.21
C LEU A 70 -27.15 1.65 -5.93
N ARG A 71 -26.58 1.62 -7.14
CA ARG A 71 -26.89 0.62 -8.14
C ARG A 71 -26.18 -0.70 -7.86
N LEU A 72 -24.90 -0.66 -7.50
CA LEU A 72 -24.15 -1.88 -7.20
C LEU A 72 -24.63 -2.55 -5.90
N GLY A 73 -24.79 -1.81 -4.80
CA GLY A 73 -25.26 -2.40 -3.54
C GLY A 73 -26.61 -3.12 -3.69
N LEU A 74 -27.55 -2.51 -4.42
CA LEU A 74 -28.83 -3.14 -4.77
C LEU A 74 -28.66 -4.34 -5.72
N GLU A 75 -27.76 -4.24 -6.71
CA GLU A 75 -27.42 -5.32 -7.65
C GLU A 75 -26.68 -6.50 -6.99
N LEU A 76 -25.97 -6.28 -5.87
CA LEU A 76 -25.36 -7.32 -5.02
C LEU A 76 -26.37 -7.96 -4.06
N GLY A 77 -27.61 -7.46 -3.99
CA GLY A 77 -28.67 -8.03 -3.16
C GLY A 77 -28.73 -7.47 -1.75
N PHE A 78 -28.03 -6.37 -1.47
CA PHE A 78 -28.32 -5.57 -0.30
C PHE A 78 -29.70 -4.93 -0.48
N ALA A 79 -30.63 -5.25 0.40
CA ALA A 79 -31.99 -4.72 0.32
C ALA A 79 -31.96 -3.18 0.39
N PRO A 80 -32.87 -2.45 -0.29
CA PRO A 80 -32.94 -0.98 -0.20
C PRO A 80 -33.15 -0.45 1.24
N ASP A 81 -33.52 -1.33 2.16
CA ASP A 81 -33.68 -1.15 3.60
C ASP A 81 -32.41 -1.45 4.43
N ARG A 82 -31.35 -2.05 3.85
CA ARG A 82 -30.00 -2.11 4.45
C ARG A 82 -29.17 -0.85 4.18
N ILE A 83 -29.37 -0.22 3.02
CA ILE A 83 -28.62 0.98 2.61
C ILE A 83 -28.95 2.24 3.47
N PRO A 84 -30.12 2.36 4.13
CA PRO A 84 -30.42 3.35 5.16
C PRO A 84 -30.30 2.84 6.61
N GLU A 85 -29.70 1.66 6.86
CA GLU A 85 -29.26 1.25 8.21
C GLU A 85 -27.79 1.65 8.52
N THR A 86 -27.14 2.38 7.60
CA THR A 86 -25.86 3.07 7.87
C THR A 86 -25.87 3.94 9.13
N PRO A 87 -26.96 4.64 9.55
CA PRO A 87 -26.93 5.42 10.80
C PRO A 87 -26.66 4.57 12.03
N LYS A 88 -27.10 3.30 12.05
CA LYS A 88 -26.86 2.41 13.19
C LYS A 88 -25.42 1.90 13.20
N LEU A 89 -24.89 1.43 12.07
CA LEU A 89 -23.50 0.97 12.00
C LEU A 89 -22.50 2.12 12.21
N THR A 90 -22.78 3.29 11.65
CA THR A 90 -22.03 4.53 11.92
C THR A 90 -22.12 4.91 13.40
N ALA A 91 -23.31 4.88 14.01
CA ALA A 91 -23.46 5.16 15.44
C ALA A 91 -22.76 4.11 16.32
N ASP A 92 -22.85 2.83 15.97
CA ASP A 92 -22.16 1.75 16.68
C ASP A 92 -20.64 1.92 16.55
N ALA A 93 -20.13 2.26 15.35
CA ALA A 93 -18.72 2.56 15.11
C ALA A 93 -18.24 3.74 15.97
N GLU A 94 -19.00 4.83 16.01
CA GLU A 94 -18.73 6.00 16.85
C GLU A 94 -18.77 5.65 18.34
N LEU A 95 -19.74 4.86 18.79
CA LEU A 95 -19.85 4.39 20.17
C LEU A 95 -18.66 3.50 20.56
N HIS A 96 -18.24 2.59 19.68
CA HIS A 96 -17.04 1.78 19.88
C HIS A 96 -15.79 2.67 19.96
N HIS A 97 -15.65 3.64 19.05
CA HIS A 97 -14.54 4.57 19.04
C HIS A 97 -14.47 5.41 20.33
N GLN A 98 -15.59 5.98 20.77
CA GLN A 98 -15.68 6.75 22.01
C GLN A 98 -15.40 5.91 23.26
N ALA A 99 -15.72 4.62 23.21
CA ALA A 99 -15.42 3.66 24.27
C ALA A 99 -13.97 3.12 24.23
N GLY A 100 -13.12 3.59 23.31
CA GLY A 100 -11.75 3.09 23.13
C GLY A 100 -11.66 1.68 22.54
N ARG A 101 -12.76 1.15 22.01
CA ARG A 101 -12.86 -0.16 21.36
C ARG A 101 -12.56 -0.03 19.87
N TYR A 102 -11.30 0.30 19.58
CA TYR A 102 -10.88 0.72 18.25
C TYR A 102 -10.93 -0.41 17.20
N ARG A 103 -10.69 -1.66 17.62
CA ARG A 103 -10.85 -2.83 16.75
C ARG A 103 -12.28 -2.97 16.23
N GLU A 104 -13.26 -2.91 17.14
CA GLU A 104 -14.68 -3.01 16.80
C GLU A 104 -15.14 -1.80 16.00
N ALA A 105 -14.65 -0.60 16.33
CA ALA A 105 -14.93 0.61 15.55
C ALA A 105 -14.42 0.46 14.10
N ALA A 106 -13.19 -0.04 13.92
CA ALA A 106 -12.63 -0.29 12.60
C ALA A 106 -13.47 -1.32 11.82
N GLN A 107 -13.89 -2.42 12.46
CA GLN A 107 -14.78 -3.38 11.80
C GLN A 107 -16.09 -2.73 11.36
N CYS A 108 -16.75 -1.96 12.23
CA CYS A 108 -18.01 -1.30 11.86
C CYS A 108 -17.82 -0.28 10.72
N TRP A 109 -16.73 0.48 10.69
CA TRP A 109 -16.44 1.39 9.57
C TRP A 109 -16.15 0.65 8.27
N GLN A 110 -15.47 -0.50 8.33
CA GLN A 110 -15.29 -1.37 7.17
C GLN A 110 -16.64 -1.93 6.68
N ASP A 111 -17.53 -2.35 7.59
CA ASP A 111 -18.87 -2.83 7.23
C ASP A 111 -19.69 -1.71 6.55
N VAL A 112 -19.54 -0.46 6.99
CA VAL A 112 -20.14 0.70 6.31
C VAL A 112 -19.57 0.87 4.90
N ALA A 113 -18.25 0.74 4.72
CA ALA A 113 -17.62 0.81 3.40
C ALA A 113 -18.05 -0.34 2.49
N ASP A 114 -18.12 -1.57 3.01
CA ASP A 114 -18.64 -2.75 2.28
C ASP A 114 -20.09 -2.51 1.82
N LEU A 115 -20.94 -1.89 2.63
CA LEU A 115 -22.31 -1.57 2.24
C LEU A 115 -22.41 -0.45 1.19
N LEU A 116 -21.57 0.57 1.27
CA LEU A 116 -21.61 1.75 0.41
C LEU A 116 -20.78 1.61 -0.87
N GLN A 117 -19.83 0.68 -0.92
CA GLN A 117 -19.02 0.36 -2.10
C GLN A 117 -18.37 1.63 -2.72
N GLU A 118 -18.43 1.81 -4.04
CA GLU A 118 -17.86 2.97 -4.74
C GLU A 118 -18.44 4.35 -4.36
N ASP A 119 -19.58 4.35 -3.66
CA ASP A 119 -20.24 5.55 -3.13
C ASP A 119 -19.82 5.87 -1.69
N THR A 120 -18.89 5.09 -1.11
CA THR A 120 -18.37 5.30 0.24
C THR A 120 -17.73 6.69 0.35
N PRO A 121 -18.24 7.58 1.22
CA PRO A 121 -17.64 8.90 1.42
C PRO A 121 -16.23 8.78 2.03
N GLU A 122 -15.31 9.66 1.61
CA GLU A 122 -13.93 9.71 2.17
C GLU A 122 -13.89 9.86 3.69
N SER A 123 -14.93 10.44 4.30
CA SER A 123 -15.04 10.50 5.77
C SER A 123 -15.10 9.13 6.42
N VAL A 124 -15.71 8.13 5.79
CA VAL A 124 -15.78 6.75 6.33
C VAL A 124 -14.39 6.14 6.37
N TYR A 125 -13.62 6.26 5.28
CA TYR A 125 -12.24 5.77 5.25
C TYR A 125 -11.33 6.52 6.24
N ARG A 126 -11.55 7.82 6.45
CA ARG A 126 -10.84 8.58 7.49
C ARG A 126 -11.12 8.04 8.88
N GLN A 127 -12.39 7.75 9.21
CA GLN A 127 -12.75 7.20 10.52
C GLN A 127 -12.25 5.76 10.71
N LEU A 128 -12.31 4.94 9.65
CA LEU A 128 -11.70 3.61 9.63
C LEU A 128 -10.20 3.69 9.93
N SER A 129 -9.50 4.59 9.23
CA SER A 129 -8.08 4.84 9.43
C SER A 129 -7.75 5.25 10.86
N GLU A 130 -8.53 6.17 11.42
CA GLU A 130 -8.29 6.66 12.78
C GLU A 130 -8.49 5.52 13.79
N ALA A 131 -9.53 4.71 13.63
CA ALA A 131 -9.75 3.54 14.45
C ALA A 131 -8.58 2.54 14.34
N MET A 132 -8.13 2.23 13.12
CA MET A 132 -6.97 1.36 12.90
C MET A 132 -5.70 1.91 13.56
N ALA A 133 -5.40 3.20 13.37
CA ALA A 133 -4.19 3.84 13.89
C ALA A 133 -4.16 3.90 15.43
N ARG A 134 -5.33 3.92 16.08
CA ARG A 134 -5.47 3.90 17.55
C ARG A 134 -5.53 2.47 18.11
N ASN A 135 -5.73 1.45 17.29
CA ASN A 135 -5.77 0.07 17.73
C ASN A 135 -4.37 -0.49 17.99
N THR A 136 -3.91 -0.43 19.25
CA THR A 136 -2.59 -0.96 19.65
C THR A 136 -2.59 -2.43 20.03
N GLN A 137 -3.77 -3.05 20.17
CA GLN A 137 -3.92 -4.44 20.61
C GLN A 137 -3.97 -5.44 19.44
N GLY A 138 -3.89 -4.95 18.20
CA GLY A 138 -4.06 -5.76 17.00
C GLY A 138 -5.49 -6.27 16.82
N PHE A 139 -5.64 -7.24 15.94
CA PHE A 139 -6.89 -7.94 15.63
C PHE A 139 -6.89 -9.37 16.19
N GLY A 140 -5.84 -9.77 16.92
CA GLY A 140 -5.78 -11.02 17.68
C GLY A 140 -5.46 -12.23 16.81
N GLY A 141 -6.08 -13.37 17.11
CA GLY A 141 -5.75 -14.66 16.52
C GLY A 141 -4.63 -15.39 17.27
N THR A 142 -4.64 -16.71 17.16
CA THR A 142 -3.61 -17.60 17.69
C THR A 142 -2.34 -17.53 16.83
N ARG A 143 -1.24 -18.11 17.33
CA ARG A 143 0.01 -18.24 16.53
C ARG A 143 -0.22 -18.99 15.21
N ALA A 144 -1.09 -20.00 15.21
CA ALA A 144 -1.42 -20.75 13.99
C ALA A 144 -2.25 -19.90 13.01
N GLU A 145 -3.20 -19.12 13.52
CA GLU A 145 -4.03 -18.23 12.69
C GLU A 145 -3.23 -17.07 12.09
N ASN A 146 -2.15 -16.63 12.76
CA ASN A 146 -1.26 -15.59 12.28
C ASN A 146 -0.02 -16.12 11.54
N HIS A 147 0.11 -17.44 11.38
CA HIS A 147 1.24 -18.01 10.68
C HIS A 147 1.12 -17.75 9.17
N THR A 148 2.21 -17.31 8.56
CA THR A 148 2.35 -17.07 7.12
C THR A 148 3.59 -17.79 6.60
N TRP A 149 3.60 -18.12 5.31
CA TRP A 149 4.68 -18.90 4.69
C TRP A 149 4.87 -18.54 3.21
N GLY A 150 5.99 -18.96 2.63
CA GLY A 150 6.35 -18.68 1.24
C GLY A 150 7.86 -18.77 1.01
N ASP A 151 8.30 -18.57 -0.23
CA ASP A 151 9.69 -18.75 -0.66
C ASP A 151 10.56 -17.48 -0.61
N CYS A 152 10.02 -16.30 -0.94
CA CYS A 152 10.66 -15.00 -0.78
C CYS A 152 9.68 -13.91 -0.36
N HIS A 153 10.16 -12.87 0.34
CA HIS A 153 9.30 -11.77 0.77
C HIS A 153 8.74 -10.99 -0.43
N LYS A 154 7.45 -10.62 -0.39
CA LYS A 154 6.74 -9.89 -1.46
C LYS A 154 7.51 -8.65 -1.90
N HIS A 155 8.05 -7.92 -0.93
CA HIS A 155 8.84 -6.73 -1.18
C HIS A 155 10.10 -7.03 -2.01
N ASP A 156 10.80 -8.15 -1.77
CA ASP A 156 12.01 -8.53 -2.50
C ASP A 156 11.67 -8.90 -3.94
N LEU A 157 10.55 -9.59 -4.12
CA LEU A 157 10.00 -9.86 -5.44
C LEU A 157 9.59 -8.57 -6.17
N LEU A 158 9.01 -7.58 -5.49
CA LEU A 158 8.74 -6.26 -6.08
C LEU A 158 10.03 -5.52 -6.48
N SER A 159 11.07 -5.56 -5.65
CA SER A 159 12.40 -5.02 -5.99
C SER A 159 12.97 -5.68 -7.26
N TRP A 160 12.85 -7.00 -7.36
CA TRP A 160 13.26 -7.76 -8.55
C TRP A 160 12.43 -7.39 -9.78
N LEU A 161 11.10 -7.31 -9.65
CA LEU A 161 10.21 -6.91 -10.74
C LEU A 161 10.54 -5.51 -11.26
N HIS A 162 10.80 -4.55 -10.38
CA HIS A 162 11.23 -3.21 -10.76
C HIS A 162 12.50 -3.22 -11.61
N ALA A 163 13.50 -4.01 -11.19
CA ALA A 163 14.77 -4.12 -11.88
C ALA A 163 14.61 -4.80 -13.25
N GLU A 164 13.95 -5.95 -13.30
CA GLU A 164 13.82 -6.74 -14.52
C GLU A 164 12.95 -6.04 -15.56
N LEU A 165 11.82 -5.43 -15.18
CA LEU A 165 10.98 -4.63 -16.08
C LEU A 165 11.65 -3.32 -16.51
N ASP A 166 12.67 -2.87 -15.76
CA ASP A 166 13.19 -1.51 -15.83
C ASP A 166 12.04 -0.48 -15.71
N THR A 167 11.27 -0.60 -14.62
CA THR A 167 10.05 0.19 -14.38
C THR A 167 10.34 1.69 -14.43
N GLN A 168 9.56 2.43 -15.22
CA GLN A 168 9.65 3.89 -15.34
C GLN A 168 8.48 4.59 -14.64
N ARG A 169 7.33 3.90 -14.52
CA ARG A 169 6.12 4.38 -13.84
C ARG A 169 5.53 3.27 -12.99
N TYR A 170 5.35 3.54 -11.71
CA TYR A 170 4.75 2.61 -10.74
C TYR A 170 3.48 3.19 -10.13
N LEU A 171 2.45 2.36 -10.00
CA LEU A 171 1.20 2.68 -9.31
C LEU A 171 0.99 1.68 -8.17
N GLU A 172 0.68 2.17 -6.98
CA GLU A 172 0.34 1.33 -5.84
C GLU A 172 -1.01 1.76 -5.25
N ILE A 173 -1.91 0.81 -5.03
CA ILE A 173 -3.17 1.01 -4.33
C ILE A 173 -3.06 0.33 -2.97
N GLY A 174 -3.14 1.12 -1.90
CA GLY A 174 -2.82 0.70 -0.53
C GLY A 174 -1.33 0.93 -0.22
N VAL A 175 -1.01 2.05 0.43
CA VAL A 175 0.39 2.46 0.71
C VAL A 175 0.84 2.01 2.10
N ASP A 176 -0.04 2.15 3.09
CA ASP A 176 0.24 1.78 4.50
C ASP A 176 1.54 2.39 5.05
N ALA A 177 2.47 1.56 5.50
CA ALA A 177 3.77 2.00 6.02
C ALA A 177 4.75 2.44 4.91
N GLY A 178 4.38 2.32 3.63
CA GLY A 178 5.19 2.72 2.48
C GLY A 178 6.33 1.76 2.12
N LEU A 179 6.38 0.56 2.71
CA LEU A 179 7.49 -0.39 2.55
C LEU A 179 7.63 -0.91 1.11
N SER A 180 6.50 -1.23 0.46
CA SER A 180 6.42 -1.60 -0.97
C SER A 180 6.69 -0.38 -1.85
N LEU A 181 5.97 0.72 -1.59
CA LEU A 181 6.08 1.96 -2.37
C LEU A 181 7.51 2.49 -2.48
N ALA A 182 8.23 2.48 -1.35
CA ALA A 182 9.59 3.01 -1.26
C ALA A 182 10.59 2.25 -2.13
N ARG A 183 10.32 0.99 -2.48
CA ARG A 183 11.24 0.14 -3.27
C ARG A 183 11.26 0.51 -4.75
N ALA A 184 10.30 1.31 -5.21
CA ALA A 184 10.25 1.75 -6.60
C ALA A 184 11.33 2.80 -6.89
N PRO A 185 12.35 2.52 -7.72
CA PRO A 185 13.43 3.47 -8.02
C PRO A 185 13.05 4.43 -9.16
N CYS A 186 11.77 4.80 -9.26
CA CYS A 186 11.19 5.53 -10.40
C CYS A 186 10.06 6.47 -9.95
N ALA A 187 9.40 7.13 -10.91
CA ALA A 187 8.22 7.92 -10.63
C ALA A 187 7.07 7.03 -10.17
N VAL A 188 6.59 7.30 -8.96
CA VAL A 188 5.60 6.47 -8.27
C VAL A 188 4.41 7.29 -7.80
N LEU A 189 3.21 6.73 -8.00
CA LEU A 189 1.96 7.22 -7.45
C LEU A 189 1.38 6.18 -6.50
N GLY A 190 1.32 6.51 -5.21
CA GLY A 190 0.58 5.74 -4.21
C GLY A 190 -0.82 6.30 -4.02
N ILE A 191 -1.83 5.43 -3.93
CA ILE A 191 -3.21 5.79 -3.64
C ILE A 191 -3.60 5.17 -2.31
N ASP A 192 -3.99 6.00 -1.35
CA ASP A 192 -4.42 5.56 -0.04
C ASP A 192 -5.40 6.58 0.55
N PRO A 193 -6.57 6.18 1.07
CA PRO A 193 -7.54 7.13 1.61
C PRO A 193 -7.10 7.77 2.94
N ARG A 194 -6.01 7.30 3.56
CA ARG A 194 -5.58 7.76 4.87
C ARG A 194 -4.81 9.09 4.77
N PRO A 195 -5.25 10.16 5.46
CA PRO A 195 -4.62 11.47 5.37
C PRO A 195 -3.27 11.58 6.06
N GLU A 196 -3.03 10.78 7.09
CA GLU A 196 -1.81 10.82 7.88
C GLU A 196 -1.18 9.43 7.90
N LEU A 197 -0.62 9.03 6.75
CA LEU A 197 0.15 7.79 6.67
C LEU A 197 1.38 7.88 7.59
N LYS A 198 1.47 6.96 8.54
CA LYS A 198 2.65 6.78 9.38
C LYS A 198 3.66 5.92 8.62
N LEU A 199 4.30 6.53 7.62
CA LEU A 199 5.31 5.86 6.82
C LEU A 199 6.46 5.39 7.72
N ALA A 200 6.85 4.13 7.60
CA ALA A 200 7.99 3.56 8.31
C ALA A 200 9.32 3.83 7.58
N VAL A 201 9.25 4.30 6.33
CA VAL A 201 10.38 4.55 5.44
C VAL A 201 10.22 5.89 4.73
N ALA A 202 11.32 6.51 4.31
CA ALA A 202 11.25 7.69 3.47
C ALA A 202 10.89 7.30 2.04
N LEU A 203 10.14 8.15 1.36
CA LEU A 203 9.76 7.97 -0.04
C LEU A 203 10.58 8.89 -0.91
N SER A 204 10.96 8.41 -2.11
CA SER A 204 11.70 9.19 -3.11
C SER A 204 11.02 10.54 -3.37
N GLU A 205 11.77 11.57 -3.76
CA GLU A 205 11.18 12.87 -4.14
C GLU A 205 10.24 12.75 -5.37
N GLN A 206 10.36 11.65 -6.12
CA GLN A 206 9.50 11.32 -7.26
C GLN A 206 8.18 10.65 -6.83
N ALA A 207 8.05 10.29 -5.55
CA ALA A 207 6.86 9.67 -5.00
C ALA A 207 5.77 10.70 -4.72
N GLN A 208 4.57 10.40 -5.18
CA GLN A 208 3.38 11.17 -4.86
C GLN A 208 2.38 10.25 -4.16
N ILE A 209 1.87 10.69 -3.02
CA ILE A 209 0.72 10.04 -2.38
C ILE A 209 -0.53 10.84 -2.72
N ASN A 210 -1.54 10.12 -3.16
CA ASN A 210 -2.85 10.64 -3.44
C ASN A 210 -3.81 10.19 -2.33
N THR A 211 -4.14 11.13 -1.44
CA THR A 211 -4.95 10.91 -0.25
C THR A 211 -6.45 10.88 -0.56
N GLN A 212 -6.93 9.76 -1.06
CA GLN A 212 -8.35 9.48 -1.31
C GLN A 212 -8.50 7.98 -1.60
N SER A 213 -9.74 7.47 -1.57
CA SER A 213 -10.03 6.11 -2.03
C SER A 213 -9.63 5.90 -3.49
N SER A 214 -9.33 4.66 -3.86
CA SER A 214 -9.06 4.29 -5.25
C SER A 214 -10.26 4.61 -6.15
N ASP A 215 -11.48 4.36 -5.69
CA ASP A 215 -12.71 4.69 -6.41
C ASP A 215 -12.82 6.19 -6.74
N ALA A 216 -12.54 7.07 -5.77
CA ALA A 216 -12.51 8.50 -6.00
C ALA A 216 -11.39 8.90 -6.96
N PHE A 217 -10.19 8.34 -6.78
CA PHE A 217 -9.07 8.60 -7.66
C PHE A 217 -9.36 8.24 -9.12
N PHE A 218 -9.89 7.05 -9.39
CA PHE A 218 -10.19 6.59 -10.75
C PHE A 218 -11.32 7.38 -11.40
N ARG A 219 -12.29 7.84 -10.60
CA ARG A 219 -13.39 8.68 -11.07
C ARG A 219 -12.93 10.10 -11.42
N GLU A 220 -11.98 10.66 -10.69
CA GLU A 220 -11.74 12.11 -10.69
C GLU A 220 -10.37 12.50 -11.27
N GLN A 221 -9.34 11.66 -11.14
CA GLN A 221 -7.95 12.05 -11.38
C GLN A 221 -7.15 11.09 -12.27
N ALA A 222 -7.54 9.81 -12.39
CA ALA A 222 -6.75 8.82 -13.12
C ALA A 222 -6.47 9.19 -14.58
N ALA A 223 -7.44 9.79 -15.26
CA ALA A 223 -7.29 10.19 -16.66
C ALA A 223 -6.12 11.16 -16.92
N SER A 224 -5.82 12.05 -15.97
CA SER A 224 -4.70 13.00 -16.09
C SER A 224 -3.43 12.52 -15.39
N ARG A 225 -3.55 11.70 -14.34
CA ARG A 225 -2.40 11.27 -13.52
C ARG A 225 -1.78 9.95 -13.93
N LEU A 226 -2.49 9.11 -14.69
CA LEU A 226 -1.98 7.84 -15.23
C LEU A 226 -1.59 7.95 -16.71
N GLN A 227 -1.04 9.10 -17.11
CA GLN A 227 -0.52 9.36 -18.44
C GLN A 227 0.93 9.87 -18.34
N PRO A 228 1.94 9.12 -18.84
CA PRO A 228 1.85 7.79 -19.44
C PRO A 228 1.34 6.71 -18.48
N ALA A 229 0.84 5.60 -19.04
CA ALA A 229 0.37 4.45 -18.28
C ALA A 229 1.49 3.84 -17.41
N PRO A 230 1.14 3.22 -16.25
CA PRO A 230 2.11 2.54 -15.40
C PRO A 230 2.67 1.27 -16.06
N ASP A 231 3.94 0.96 -15.82
CA ASP A 231 4.56 -0.29 -16.29
C ASP A 231 4.30 -1.43 -15.30
N LEU A 232 4.24 -1.10 -14.01
CA LEU A 232 3.96 -2.02 -12.91
C LEU A 232 2.89 -1.40 -12.01
N VAL A 233 1.92 -2.22 -11.59
CA VAL A 233 0.86 -1.82 -10.65
C VAL A 233 0.79 -2.85 -9.53
N PHE A 234 0.73 -2.39 -8.28
CA PHE A 234 0.50 -3.24 -7.11
C PHE A 234 -0.83 -2.89 -6.45
N ILE A 235 -1.67 -3.90 -6.19
CA ILE A 235 -2.98 -3.76 -5.55
C ILE A 235 -2.94 -4.50 -4.21
N ASP A 236 -2.90 -3.72 -3.12
CA ASP A 236 -2.82 -4.16 -1.71
C ASP A 236 -3.70 -3.23 -0.84
N GLY A 237 -4.91 -2.93 -1.33
CA GLY A 237 -5.85 -1.97 -0.76
C GLY A 237 -6.83 -2.56 0.24
N MET A 238 -8.13 -2.54 -0.08
CA MET A 238 -9.16 -3.20 0.74
C MET A 238 -9.17 -4.71 0.44
N HIS A 239 -9.06 -5.56 1.47
CA HIS A 239 -8.92 -7.02 1.29
C HIS A 239 -10.26 -7.74 1.04
N LEU A 240 -11.22 -7.04 0.44
CA LEU A 240 -12.49 -7.60 0.00
C LEU A 240 -12.43 -7.75 -1.52
N PHE A 241 -12.69 -8.95 -2.03
CA PHE A 241 -12.43 -9.28 -3.43
C PHE A 241 -13.14 -8.35 -4.42
N GLU A 242 -14.34 -7.85 -4.10
CA GLU A 242 -15.08 -6.96 -4.99
C GLU A 242 -14.46 -5.57 -5.11
N PHE A 243 -13.69 -5.11 -4.10
CA PHE A 243 -12.93 -3.86 -4.17
C PHE A 243 -11.69 -4.06 -5.04
N ALA A 244 -10.91 -5.11 -4.78
CA ALA A 244 -9.71 -5.40 -5.57
C ALA A 244 -10.04 -5.77 -7.04
N LEU A 245 -11.20 -6.40 -7.31
CA LEU A 245 -11.69 -6.60 -8.68
C LEU A 245 -12.02 -5.27 -9.37
N ARG A 246 -12.65 -4.33 -8.64
CA ARG A 246 -12.97 -2.99 -9.16
C ARG A 246 -11.70 -2.18 -9.40
N ASP A 247 -10.72 -2.28 -8.50
CA ASP A 247 -9.38 -1.70 -8.69
C ASP A 247 -8.71 -2.25 -9.94
N PHE A 248 -8.70 -3.58 -10.14
CA PHE A 248 -8.16 -4.19 -11.36
C PHE A 248 -8.88 -3.69 -12.62
N ILE A 249 -10.22 -3.64 -12.61
CA ILE A 249 -11.03 -3.13 -13.73
C ILE A 249 -10.67 -1.68 -14.05
N ASN A 250 -10.46 -0.85 -13.03
CA ASN A 250 -10.12 0.55 -13.21
C ASN A 250 -8.68 0.72 -13.69
N VAL A 251 -7.73 -0.03 -13.13
CA VAL A 251 -6.34 -0.08 -13.58
C VAL A 251 -6.25 -0.47 -15.05
N GLU A 252 -6.95 -1.52 -15.48
CA GLU A 252 -6.89 -2.02 -16.86
C GLU A 252 -7.27 -0.92 -17.87
N ARG A 253 -8.27 -0.08 -17.57
CA ARG A 253 -8.69 1.04 -18.45
C ARG A 253 -7.61 2.10 -18.67
N HIS A 254 -6.65 2.19 -17.76
CA HIS A 254 -5.54 3.14 -17.81
C HIS A 254 -4.19 2.47 -18.04
N ALA A 255 -4.19 1.16 -18.31
CA ALA A 255 -2.99 0.37 -18.56
C ALA A 255 -2.52 0.50 -20.01
N ALA A 256 -1.24 0.20 -20.21
CA ALA A 256 -0.68 -0.12 -21.52
C ALA A 256 -0.71 -1.65 -21.72
N PRO A 257 -0.58 -2.14 -22.97
CA PRO A 257 -0.54 -3.58 -23.23
C PRO A 257 0.55 -4.32 -22.45
N HIS A 258 1.67 -3.65 -22.14
CA HIS A 258 2.80 -4.20 -21.41
C HIS A 258 2.71 -4.06 -19.88
N THR A 259 1.68 -3.39 -19.35
CA THR A 259 1.52 -3.19 -17.91
C THR A 259 1.41 -4.54 -17.20
N LEU A 260 2.20 -4.74 -16.15
CA LEU A 260 2.05 -5.85 -15.22
C LEU A 260 1.24 -5.41 -14.01
N VAL A 261 0.19 -6.15 -13.65
CA VAL A 261 -0.52 -5.95 -12.39
C VAL A 261 -0.17 -7.08 -11.42
N VAL A 262 0.10 -6.71 -10.18
CA VAL A 262 0.40 -7.61 -9.07
C VAL A 262 -0.67 -7.43 -8.00
N ILE A 263 -1.30 -8.51 -7.57
CA ILE A 263 -2.30 -8.50 -6.50
C ILE A 263 -1.74 -9.30 -5.32
N ASP A 264 -1.82 -8.74 -4.11
CA ASP A 264 -1.41 -9.41 -2.88
C ASP A 264 -2.49 -10.33 -2.29
N ASP A 265 -2.16 -11.09 -1.25
CA ASP A 265 -3.11 -11.77 -0.38
C ASP A 265 -3.98 -12.87 -1.03
N ILE A 266 -3.52 -13.42 -2.15
CA ILE A 266 -4.28 -14.43 -2.90
C ILE A 266 -4.30 -15.82 -2.24
N TYR A 267 -3.41 -16.08 -1.28
CA TYR A 267 -3.24 -17.37 -0.60
C TYR A 267 -3.21 -17.23 0.93
N PRO A 268 -4.37 -17.15 1.59
CA PRO A 268 -4.47 -17.30 3.04
C PRO A 268 -3.79 -18.59 3.51
N CYS A 269 -3.00 -18.49 4.57
CA CYS A 269 -2.30 -19.62 5.18
C CYS A 269 -3.15 -20.32 6.25
N HIS A 270 -4.27 -19.72 6.65
CA HIS A 270 -5.24 -20.26 7.58
C HIS A 270 -6.66 -19.76 7.25
N PRO A 271 -7.73 -20.56 7.42
CA PRO A 271 -9.10 -20.13 7.13
C PRO A 271 -9.52 -18.82 7.81
N THR A 272 -9.03 -18.56 9.03
CA THR A 272 -9.27 -17.30 9.76
C THR A 272 -8.76 -16.07 9.03
N GLN A 273 -7.63 -16.18 8.31
CA GLN A 273 -7.06 -15.08 7.51
C GLN A 273 -7.97 -14.75 6.32
N ALA A 274 -8.69 -15.76 5.80
CA ALA A 274 -9.57 -15.66 4.64
C ALA A 274 -10.95 -15.06 4.94
N ALA A 275 -11.26 -14.81 6.22
CA ALA A 275 -12.58 -14.36 6.65
C ALA A 275 -12.80 -12.89 6.25
N ARG A 276 -13.98 -12.54 5.74
CA ARG A 276 -14.33 -11.15 5.40
C ARG A 276 -14.22 -10.19 6.59
N HIS A 277 -14.58 -10.64 7.79
CA HIS A 277 -14.39 -9.87 9.02
C HIS A 277 -13.05 -10.25 9.65
N ARG A 278 -12.21 -9.25 9.94
CA ARG A 278 -10.85 -9.46 10.40
C ARG A 278 -10.81 -10.05 11.81
N ARG A 279 -10.26 -11.26 11.92
CA ARG A 279 -10.18 -12.02 13.18
C ARG A 279 -8.75 -12.31 13.64
N SER A 280 -7.77 -11.98 12.81
CA SER A 280 -6.34 -12.19 13.02
C SER A 280 -5.53 -10.98 12.57
N ASP A 281 -4.30 -10.85 13.07
CA ASP A 281 -3.36 -9.83 12.65
C ASP A 281 -2.93 -10.06 11.19
N ALA A 282 -2.60 -11.30 10.83
CA ALA A 282 -2.50 -11.70 9.41
C ALA A 282 -3.91 -11.81 8.84
N TRP A 283 -4.25 -11.01 7.82
CA TRP A 283 -5.58 -11.00 7.24
C TRP A 283 -5.51 -10.74 5.75
N THR A 284 -5.96 -11.71 4.96
CA THR A 284 -6.02 -11.62 3.49
C THR A 284 -7.40 -11.25 2.99
N GLY A 285 -8.39 -11.22 3.90
CA GLY A 285 -9.80 -11.22 3.55
C GLY A 285 -10.11 -12.29 2.49
N ASP A 286 -10.99 -11.99 1.54
CA ASP A 286 -11.44 -12.97 0.56
C ASP A 286 -10.88 -12.77 -0.86
N ILE A 287 -9.71 -12.13 -0.97
CA ILE A 287 -8.99 -11.85 -2.22
C ILE A 287 -8.72 -13.09 -3.07
N TRP A 288 -8.55 -14.26 -2.45
CA TRP A 288 -8.38 -15.56 -3.12
C TRP A 288 -9.45 -15.86 -4.20
N LYS A 289 -10.64 -15.26 -4.11
CA LYS A 289 -11.72 -15.38 -5.11
C LYS A 289 -11.33 -14.79 -6.47
N LEU A 290 -10.47 -13.77 -6.50
CA LEU A 290 -10.11 -13.04 -7.71
C LEU A 290 -9.50 -13.93 -8.78
N HIS A 291 -8.59 -14.82 -8.39
CA HIS A 291 -7.90 -15.69 -9.34
C HIS A 291 -8.93 -16.50 -10.15
N ARG A 292 -9.92 -17.09 -9.47
CA ARG A 292 -10.97 -17.86 -10.14
C ARG A 292 -11.88 -17.00 -11.02
N ILE A 293 -12.29 -15.83 -10.52
CA ILE A 293 -13.12 -14.89 -11.30
C ILE A 293 -12.44 -14.49 -12.61
N LEU A 294 -11.14 -14.16 -12.56
CA LEU A 294 -10.35 -13.78 -13.72
C LEU A 294 -10.17 -14.96 -14.68
N GLN A 295 -9.87 -16.17 -14.19
CA GLN A 295 -9.78 -17.38 -15.03
C GLN A 295 -11.08 -17.64 -15.81
N ASP A 296 -12.23 -17.50 -15.15
CA ASP A 296 -13.54 -17.78 -15.76
C ASP A 296 -13.97 -16.68 -16.74
N CYS A 297 -13.69 -15.41 -16.43
CA CYS A 297 -14.21 -14.26 -17.17
C CYS A 297 -13.24 -13.69 -18.20
N ARG A 298 -11.93 -13.89 -18.02
CA ARG A 298 -10.85 -13.33 -18.83
C ARG A 298 -9.77 -14.37 -19.13
N PRO A 299 -10.12 -15.46 -19.84
CA PRO A 299 -9.16 -16.52 -20.21
C PRO A 299 -8.08 -16.03 -21.18
N ASP A 300 -8.21 -14.81 -21.72
CA ASP A 300 -7.21 -14.12 -22.52
C ASP A 300 -6.03 -13.56 -21.70
N LEU A 301 -6.21 -13.38 -20.38
CA LEU A 301 -5.15 -12.92 -19.48
C LEU A 301 -4.18 -14.05 -19.16
N THR A 302 -2.91 -13.70 -18.99
CA THR A 302 -1.91 -14.60 -18.40
C THR A 302 -1.88 -14.38 -16.89
N LEU A 303 -2.24 -15.42 -16.14
CA LEU A 303 -2.36 -15.40 -14.68
C LEU A 303 -1.29 -16.33 -14.07
N VAL A 304 -0.39 -15.76 -13.26
CA VAL A 304 0.69 -16.51 -12.61
C VAL A 304 0.65 -16.25 -11.10
N ALA A 305 0.15 -17.23 -10.36
CA ALA A 305 0.16 -17.19 -8.90
C ALA A 305 1.51 -17.67 -8.37
N LEU A 306 2.10 -16.91 -7.44
CA LEU A 306 3.42 -17.12 -6.89
C LEU A 306 3.36 -17.52 -5.42
N ASN A 307 4.27 -18.40 -5.01
CA ASN A 307 4.44 -18.84 -3.63
C ASN A 307 5.15 -17.81 -2.73
N ALA A 308 5.06 -16.52 -3.05
CA ALA A 308 5.69 -15.46 -2.30
C ALA A 308 5.21 -15.43 -0.83
N TYR A 309 6.13 -15.17 0.08
CA TYR A 309 5.83 -14.80 1.47
C TYR A 309 5.31 -13.36 1.50
N THR A 310 4.25 -13.01 2.22
CA THR A 310 3.62 -13.76 3.32
C THR A 310 2.44 -14.64 2.87
N THR A 311 1.67 -14.19 1.89
CA THR A 311 0.32 -14.68 1.57
C THR A 311 0.11 -14.88 0.07
N GLY A 312 1.21 -14.99 -0.70
CA GLY A 312 1.20 -15.20 -2.15
C GLY A 312 0.89 -13.95 -2.97
N LEU A 313 1.42 -13.90 -4.20
CA LEU A 313 1.15 -12.82 -5.17
C LEU A 313 0.53 -13.38 -6.45
N LEU A 314 -0.41 -12.66 -7.06
CA LEU A 314 -0.89 -12.96 -8.42
C LEU A 314 -0.33 -11.94 -9.41
N LEU A 315 0.44 -12.41 -10.39
CA LEU A 315 0.84 -11.64 -11.55
C LEU A 315 -0.24 -11.76 -12.65
N ILE A 316 -0.63 -10.62 -13.22
CA ILE A 316 -1.63 -10.51 -14.29
C ILE A 316 -1.03 -9.72 -15.45
N ALA A 317 -1.00 -10.34 -16.63
CA ALA A 317 -0.46 -9.76 -17.86
C ALA A 317 -1.40 -9.97 -19.06
N GLY A 318 -1.17 -9.22 -20.14
CA GLY A 318 -1.99 -9.30 -21.37
C GLY A 318 -3.23 -8.41 -21.35
N LEU A 319 -3.16 -7.31 -20.60
CA LEU A 319 -4.23 -6.34 -20.39
C LEU A 319 -4.67 -5.68 -21.69
N ASP A 320 -5.95 -5.30 -21.75
CA ASP A 320 -6.51 -4.50 -22.84
C ASP A 320 -7.36 -3.36 -22.27
N PRO A 321 -6.93 -2.08 -22.39
CA PRO A 321 -7.69 -0.94 -21.86
C PRO A 321 -9.05 -0.73 -22.54
N GLN A 322 -9.31 -1.41 -23.66
CA GLN A 322 -10.61 -1.41 -24.34
C GLN A 322 -11.51 -2.56 -23.92
N ASP A 323 -11.03 -3.55 -23.14
CA ASP A 323 -11.86 -4.65 -22.67
C ASP A 323 -12.96 -4.16 -21.73
N ARG A 324 -14.17 -4.70 -21.92
CA ARG A 324 -15.37 -4.35 -21.13
C ARG A 324 -16.05 -5.56 -20.53
N VAL A 325 -15.45 -6.75 -20.62
CA VAL A 325 -16.05 -8.00 -20.13
C VAL A 325 -16.23 -7.93 -18.62
N LEU A 326 -15.16 -7.63 -17.88
CA LEU A 326 -15.22 -7.54 -16.41
C LEU A 326 -16.19 -6.45 -15.93
N PRO A 327 -16.17 -5.20 -16.43
CA PRO A 327 -17.21 -4.21 -16.12
C PRO A 327 -18.64 -4.72 -16.33
N ALA A 328 -18.89 -5.48 -17.39
CA ALA A 328 -20.22 -5.97 -17.73
C ALA A 328 -20.69 -7.11 -16.81
N VAL A 329 -19.78 -7.93 -16.28
CA VAL A 329 -20.12 -9.09 -15.43
C VAL A 329 -19.85 -8.85 -13.94
N TYR A 330 -19.25 -7.71 -13.57
CA TYR A 330 -18.80 -7.40 -12.21
C TYR A 330 -19.88 -7.63 -11.15
N ALA A 331 -21.05 -7.00 -11.28
CA ALA A 331 -22.13 -7.14 -10.30
C ALA A 331 -22.63 -8.60 -10.16
N ALA A 332 -22.71 -9.33 -11.27
CA ALA A 332 -23.14 -10.73 -11.27
C ALA A 332 -22.11 -11.65 -10.59
N GLN A 333 -20.81 -11.44 -10.86
CA GLN A 333 -19.75 -12.22 -10.23
C GLN A 333 -19.61 -11.88 -8.75
N ALA A 334 -19.62 -10.61 -8.37
CA ALA A 334 -19.57 -10.20 -6.99
C ALA A 334 -20.74 -10.83 -6.19
N ARG A 335 -21.97 -10.79 -6.70
CA ARG A 335 -23.12 -11.45 -6.05
C ARG A 335 -22.92 -12.97 -5.89
N ARG A 336 -22.43 -13.65 -6.93
CA ARG A 336 -22.16 -15.10 -6.90
C ARG A 336 -21.10 -15.47 -5.85
N TYR A 337 -20.02 -14.70 -5.77
CA TYR A 337 -18.88 -15.03 -4.91
C TYR A 337 -19.05 -14.51 -3.47
N LEU A 338 -19.98 -13.59 -3.21
CA LEU A 338 -20.37 -13.19 -1.85
C LEU A 338 -21.03 -14.34 -1.07
N GLU A 339 -21.64 -15.33 -1.74
CA GLU A 339 -22.21 -16.51 -1.08
C GLU A 339 -21.15 -17.55 -0.67
N THR A 340 -19.91 -17.39 -1.12
CA THR A 340 -18.82 -18.32 -0.83
C THR A 340 -17.95 -17.79 0.32
N ASP A 341 -18.15 -18.32 1.52
CA ASP A 341 -17.49 -17.80 2.73
C ASP A 341 -16.21 -18.52 3.13
N THR A 342 -15.94 -19.70 2.58
CA THR A 342 -14.81 -20.54 2.98
C THR A 342 -13.81 -20.70 1.85
N ALA A 343 -12.54 -20.40 2.12
CA ALA A 343 -11.45 -20.68 1.19
C ALA A 343 -11.32 -22.20 0.97
N PRO A 344 -11.32 -22.66 -0.30
CA PRO A 344 -11.08 -24.07 -0.62
C PRO A 344 -9.73 -24.57 -0.08
N ALA A 345 -9.62 -25.88 0.17
CA ALA A 345 -8.40 -26.48 0.69
C ALA A 345 -7.21 -26.29 -0.27
N GLU A 346 -7.48 -26.30 -1.57
CA GLU A 346 -6.50 -26.11 -2.64
C GLU A 346 -5.90 -24.69 -2.60
N VAL A 347 -6.70 -23.68 -2.23
CA VAL A 347 -6.22 -22.30 -2.03
C VAL A 347 -5.31 -22.24 -0.79
N LEU A 348 -5.73 -22.83 0.32
CA LEU A 348 -4.93 -22.84 1.57
C LEU A 348 -3.61 -23.60 1.38
N ALA A 349 -3.60 -24.63 0.54
CA ALA A 349 -2.40 -25.39 0.17
C ALA A 349 -1.55 -24.71 -0.91
N ARG A 350 -2.02 -23.61 -1.51
CA ARG A 350 -1.40 -22.94 -2.66
C ARG A 350 -1.21 -23.84 -3.88
N GLU A 351 -2.18 -24.70 -4.15
CA GLU A 351 -2.20 -25.48 -5.39
C GLU A 351 -2.29 -24.53 -6.59
N GLY A 352 -1.53 -24.85 -7.65
CA GLY A 352 -1.45 -24.02 -8.85
C GLY A 352 -0.55 -22.78 -8.73
N ALA A 353 0.11 -22.55 -7.59
CA ALA A 353 1.19 -21.58 -7.50
C ALA A 353 2.46 -22.08 -8.23
N ILE A 354 3.45 -21.23 -8.43
CA ILE A 354 4.81 -21.62 -8.80
C ILE A 354 5.83 -20.92 -7.90
N PRO A 355 7.08 -21.41 -7.81
CA PRO A 355 8.15 -20.72 -7.12
C PRO A 355 8.37 -19.31 -7.68
N SER A 356 8.64 -18.34 -6.80
CA SER A 356 8.81 -16.93 -7.17
C SER A 356 10.03 -16.69 -8.07
N ASP A 357 11.06 -17.54 -7.99
CA ASP A 357 12.26 -17.52 -8.83
C ASP A 357 12.15 -18.40 -10.09
N HIS A 358 10.99 -18.98 -10.37
CA HIS A 358 10.84 -19.86 -11.52
C HIS A 358 11.18 -19.11 -12.83
N ALA A 359 11.98 -19.72 -13.70
CA ALA A 359 12.43 -19.12 -14.97
C ALA A 359 11.31 -18.58 -15.89
N LEU A 360 10.07 -19.05 -15.73
CA LEU A 360 8.92 -18.58 -16.50
C LEU A 360 8.43 -17.20 -16.03
N VAL A 361 8.63 -16.85 -14.75
CA VAL A 361 8.38 -15.50 -14.24
C VAL A 361 9.31 -14.52 -14.94
N LYS A 362 10.60 -14.86 -15.05
CA LYS A 362 11.59 -14.05 -15.78
C LYS A 362 11.25 -13.95 -17.27
N ALA A 363 10.82 -15.05 -17.90
CA ALA A 363 10.41 -15.04 -19.30
C ALA A 363 9.19 -14.14 -19.54
N LEU A 364 8.19 -14.18 -18.66
CA LEU A 364 7.01 -13.31 -18.71
C LEU A 364 7.42 -11.84 -18.61
N VAL A 365 8.25 -11.49 -17.64
CA VAL A 365 8.76 -10.11 -17.45
C VAL A 365 9.56 -9.64 -18.67
N ALA A 366 10.38 -10.51 -19.27
CA ALA A 366 11.15 -10.18 -20.47
C ALA A 366 10.24 -9.85 -21.67
N VAL A 367 9.14 -10.61 -21.86
CA VAL A 367 8.15 -10.33 -22.91
C VAL A 367 7.53 -8.94 -22.71
N LEU A 368 7.13 -8.60 -21.48
CA LEU A 368 6.53 -7.30 -21.18
C LEU A 368 7.51 -6.13 -21.36
N LYS A 369 8.77 -6.31 -20.94
CA LYS A 369 9.82 -5.32 -21.16
C LYS A 369 10.07 -5.08 -22.64
N GLN A 370 10.17 -6.14 -23.44
CA GLN A 370 10.32 -6.03 -24.89
C GLN A 370 9.12 -5.34 -25.52
N ALA A 371 7.91 -5.71 -25.11
CA ALA A 371 6.67 -5.09 -25.56
C ALA A 371 6.65 -3.57 -25.32
N ARG A 372 7.15 -3.11 -24.16
CA ARG A 372 7.30 -1.69 -23.85
C ARG A 372 8.31 -0.99 -24.76
N LEU A 373 9.50 -1.59 -24.93
CA LEU A 373 10.58 -1.01 -25.73
C LEU A 373 10.24 -0.90 -27.22
N GLU A 374 9.48 -1.87 -27.72
CA GLU A 374 9.07 -1.95 -29.14
C GLU A 374 7.64 -1.42 -29.38
N ALA A 375 6.97 -0.91 -28.34
CA ALA A 375 5.60 -0.40 -28.38
C ALA A 375 4.60 -1.39 -29.03
N TRP A 376 4.63 -2.65 -28.58
CA TRP A 376 3.74 -3.69 -29.07
C TRP A 376 2.26 -3.37 -28.83
N SER A 377 1.42 -3.72 -29.80
CA SER A 377 -0.03 -3.73 -29.65
C SER A 377 -0.50 -4.84 -28.70
N VAL A 378 -1.74 -4.75 -28.20
CA VAL A 378 -2.39 -5.79 -27.37
C VAL A 378 -2.26 -7.18 -28.02
N ALA A 379 -2.52 -7.29 -29.32
CA ALA A 379 -2.43 -8.56 -30.04
C ALA A 379 -1.01 -9.14 -30.04
N GLN A 380 0.02 -8.30 -30.20
CA GLN A 380 1.42 -8.74 -30.15
C GLN A 380 1.84 -9.18 -28.75
N VAL A 381 1.44 -8.43 -27.71
CA VAL A 381 1.72 -8.83 -26.31
C VAL A 381 1.06 -10.16 -25.99
N ARG A 382 -0.24 -10.32 -26.29
CA ARG A 382 -0.95 -11.58 -26.05
C ARG A 382 -0.35 -12.74 -26.83
N ALA A 383 0.12 -12.52 -28.06
CA ALA A 383 0.81 -13.56 -28.82
C ALA A 383 2.13 -13.98 -28.17
N GLY A 384 2.92 -13.01 -27.68
CA GLY A 384 4.17 -13.29 -26.94
C GLY A 384 3.92 -14.05 -25.64
N LEU A 385 2.90 -13.66 -24.87
CA LEU A 385 2.53 -14.33 -23.62
C LEU A 385 1.92 -15.72 -23.87
N ALA A 386 1.12 -15.90 -24.91
CA ALA A 386 0.52 -17.19 -25.27
C ALA A 386 1.56 -18.28 -25.55
N ALA A 387 2.77 -17.90 -26.01
CA ALA A 387 3.87 -18.84 -26.18
C ALA A 387 4.37 -19.45 -24.85
N LEU A 388 4.19 -18.75 -23.73
CA LEU A 388 4.54 -19.22 -22.38
C LEU A 388 3.44 -20.08 -21.74
N GLN A 389 2.19 -19.92 -22.17
CA GLN A 389 1.02 -20.51 -21.52
C GLN A 389 1.09 -22.04 -21.31
N PRO A 390 1.56 -22.87 -22.27
CA PRO A 390 1.67 -24.31 -22.05
C PRO A 390 2.66 -24.66 -20.94
N ALA A 391 3.81 -23.97 -20.89
CA ALA A 391 4.84 -24.20 -19.88
C ALA A 391 4.37 -23.70 -18.49
N LEU A 392 3.71 -22.55 -18.44
CA LEU A 392 3.09 -22.04 -17.20
C LEU A 392 2.05 -23.02 -16.66
N SER A 393 1.15 -23.51 -17.52
CA SER A 393 0.11 -24.47 -17.12
C SER A 393 0.73 -25.77 -16.59
N ALA A 394 1.79 -26.27 -17.23
CA ALA A 394 2.50 -27.46 -16.76
C ALA A 394 3.20 -27.23 -15.41
N ALA A 395 3.83 -26.06 -15.21
CA ALA A 395 4.47 -25.70 -13.94
C ALA A 395 3.46 -25.59 -12.80
N GLN A 396 2.32 -24.93 -13.05
CA GLN A 396 1.23 -24.79 -12.08
C GLN A 396 0.63 -26.15 -11.70
N GLN A 397 0.46 -27.07 -12.66
CA GLN A 397 -0.02 -28.44 -12.39
C GLN A 397 1.00 -29.29 -11.64
N ALA A 398 2.30 -29.08 -11.88
CA ALA A 398 3.36 -29.81 -11.20
C ALA A 398 3.56 -29.35 -9.74
N TYR A 399 3.17 -28.13 -9.41
CA TYR A 399 3.33 -27.58 -8.07
C TYR A 399 2.28 -28.14 -7.11
N GLN A 400 2.72 -29.01 -6.20
CA GLN A 400 1.85 -29.72 -5.26
C GLN A 400 1.69 -29.05 -3.89
N GLY A 401 1.95 -27.75 -3.77
CA GLY A 401 1.55 -26.94 -2.62
C GLY A 401 1.93 -27.52 -1.25
N ARG A 402 3.19 -27.34 -0.81
CA ARG A 402 3.66 -27.62 0.56
C ARG A 402 4.88 -26.75 0.90
N ALA A 403 4.71 -25.65 1.63
CA ALA A 403 5.85 -25.00 2.27
C ALA A 403 5.83 -25.21 3.79
N GLU A 404 6.51 -26.28 4.21
CA GLU A 404 7.11 -26.31 5.55
C GLU A 404 8.63 -26.56 5.46
N ALA A 405 9.17 -26.85 4.28
CA ALA A 405 10.59 -27.11 4.07
C ALA A 405 11.35 -25.84 3.63
N GLY A 406 11.45 -24.87 4.55
CA GLY A 406 12.46 -23.82 4.48
C GLY A 406 12.02 -22.51 3.83
N ILE A 407 11.95 -21.46 4.64
CA ILE A 407 12.25 -20.09 4.20
C ILE A 407 13.69 -20.13 3.64
N GLY A 408 13.87 -19.85 2.35
CA GLY A 408 15.13 -20.02 1.61
C GLY A 408 15.16 -21.34 0.81
N GLN A 409 15.15 -21.34 -0.53
CA GLN A 409 16.22 -20.83 -1.39
C GLN A 409 15.63 -20.17 -2.67
N CYS A 410 14.87 -19.09 -2.54
CA CYS A 410 14.54 -18.28 -3.71
C CYS A 410 15.84 -17.69 -4.26
N GLN A 411 16.26 -18.15 -5.45
CA GLN A 411 17.51 -17.72 -6.08
C GLN A 411 17.43 -16.29 -6.63
N LEU A 412 16.25 -15.64 -6.60
CA LEU A 412 16.15 -14.20 -6.83
C LEU A 412 17.15 -13.44 -5.94
N LEU A 413 17.36 -13.91 -4.71
CA LEU A 413 18.28 -13.29 -3.77
C LEU A 413 19.76 -13.55 -4.08
N ALA A 414 20.09 -14.43 -5.03
CA ALA A 414 21.47 -14.83 -5.35
C ALA A 414 22.17 -13.93 -6.38
N ASP A 415 21.43 -13.14 -7.18
CA ASP A 415 22.00 -12.12 -8.06
C ASP A 415 21.15 -10.85 -7.97
N GLN A 416 21.53 -9.99 -7.05
CA GLN A 416 20.82 -8.75 -6.78
C GLN A 416 21.54 -7.51 -7.36
N ARG A 417 22.46 -7.70 -8.31
CA ARG A 417 23.31 -6.62 -8.86
C ARG A 417 22.53 -5.42 -9.40
N HIS A 418 21.34 -5.69 -9.94
CA HIS A 418 20.48 -4.68 -10.58
C HIS A 418 19.30 -4.25 -9.71
N TRP A 419 19.16 -4.84 -8.52
CA TRP A 419 18.06 -4.52 -7.61
C TRP A 419 18.26 -3.13 -7.03
N PRO A 420 17.18 -2.45 -6.64
CA PRO A 420 17.29 -1.26 -5.83
C PRO A 420 18.17 -1.52 -4.59
N VAL A 421 19.10 -0.62 -4.30
CA VAL A 421 19.98 -0.64 -3.13
C VAL A 421 19.41 0.27 -2.06
N ALA A 422 19.42 -0.19 -0.82
CA ALA A 422 19.01 0.60 0.33
C ALA A 422 20.13 1.54 0.79
N VAL A 423 19.83 2.83 0.84
CA VAL A 423 20.64 3.86 1.48
C VAL A 423 19.94 4.27 2.77
N GLN A 424 20.55 3.97 3.90
CA GLN A 424 19.97 4.21 5.22
C GLN A 424 20.72 5.32 5.96
N LEU A 425 19.97 6.25 6.56
CA LEU A 425 20.49 7.29 7.45
C LEU A 425 20.00 7.02 8.87
N PHE A 426 20.93 6.74 9.77
CA PHE A 426 20.66 6.64 11.20
C PHE A 426 20.75 8.03 11.86
N LEU A 427 19.66 8.39 12.55
CA LEU A 427 19.60 9.59 13.37
C LEU A 427 20.24 9.32 14.75
N PRO A 428 21.11 10.22 15.25
CA PRO A 428 21.76 10.05 16.55
C PRO A 428 20.74 9.96 17.69
N GLN A 429 21.05 9.15 18.70
CA GLN A 429 20.28 8.97 19.93
C GLN A 429 21.08 9.45 21.15
N ALA A 430 20.40 10.11 22.09
CA ALA A 430 21.01 10.61 23.32
C ALA A 430 21.60 9.49 24.20
N GLU A 431 20.92 8.33 24.24
CA GLU A 431 21.33 7.17 25.02
C GLU A 431 21.91 6.06 24.15
N ALA A 432 22.80 5.25 24.72
CA ALA A 432 23.35 4.09 24.02
C ALA A 432 22.28 2.99 23.81
N PRO A 433 22.30 2.23 22.69
CA PRO A 433 23.12 2.47 21.50
C PRO A 433 22.69 3.76 20.78
N HIS A 434 23.68 4.54 20.33
CA HIS A 434 23.50 5.88 19.75
C HIS A 434 22.91 5.88 18.33
N HIS A 435 22.81 4.71 17.70
CA HIS A 435 22.14 4.50 16.41
C HIS A 435 21.26 3.26 16.56
N ARG A 436 20.00 3.33 16.12
CA ARG A 436 19.01 2.25 16.23
C ARG A 436 18.16 2.22 14.98
N GLU A 437 17.75 1.02 14.56
CA GLU A 437 16.91 0.81 13.38
C GLU A 437 15.63 1.63 13.40
N GLN A 438 14.97 1.73 14.57
CA GLN A 438 13.71 2.49 14.71
C GLN A 438 13.89 4.00 14.54
N ALA A 439 15.13 4.50 14.58
CA ALA A 439 15.48 5.91 14.40
C ALA A 439 16.35 6.08 13.16
N SER A 440 15.91 5.47 12.05
CA SER A 440 16.58 5.56 10.77
C SER A 440 15.60 5.91 9.64
N LEU A 441 16.15 6.44 8.55
CA LEU A 441 15.43 6.80 7.33
C LEU A 441 16.07 6.05 6.17
N TRP A 442 15.27 5.65 5.18
CA TRP A 442 15.74 4.78 4.10
C TRP A 442 15.30 5.32 2.74
N TYR A 443 16.18 5.25 1.75
CA TYR A 443 15.85 5.39 0.34
C TYR A 443 16.26 4.14 -0.42
N TRP A 444 15.48 3.74 -1.42
CA TRP A 444 15.88 2.72 -2.38
C TRP A 444 16.28 3.39 -3.70
N ILE A 445 17.48 3.09 -4.18
CA ILE A 445 18.03 3.70 -5.40
C ILE A 445 18.39 2.65 -6.44
N LYS A 446 18.38 3.03 -7.72
CA LYS A 446 18.89 2.12 -8.75
C LYS A 446 20.42 2.16 -8.71
N PRO A 447 21.12 1.01 -8.64
CA PRO A 447 22.58 1.00 -8.71
C PRO A 447 23.07 1.41 -10.11
N GLY A 448 24.33 1.85 -10.19
CA GLY A 448 24.99 2.22 -11.44
C GLY A 448 24.58 3.58 -12.03
N ARG A 449 23.81 4.39 -11.31
CA ARG A 449 23.51 5.79 -11.69
C ARG A 449 23.73 6.77 -10.53
N TRP A 450 24.04 8.01 -10.88
CA TRP A 450 24.10 9.10 -9.91
C TRP A 450 22.70 9.46 -9.43
N GLU A 451 22.56 9.55 -8.12
CA GLU A 451 21.31 9.85 -7.42
C GLU A 451 21.53 11.02 -6.49
N ARG A 452 20.50 11.86 -6.35
CA ARG A 452 20.44 12.91 -5.32
C ARG A 452 19.33 12.55 -4.34
N LEU A 453 19.72 12.30 -3.10
CA LEU A 453 18.82 11.92 -2.01
C LEU A 453 18.70 13.06 -1.01
N ARG A 454 17.54 13.19 -0.38
CA ARG A 454 17.27 14.28 0.55
C ARG A 454 16.53 13.79 1.79
N PHE A 455 17.28 13.48 2.84
CA PHE A 455 16.72 12.98 4.10
C PHE A 455 16.26 14.15 4.98
N ALA A 456 15.01 14.14 5.43
CA ALA A 456 14.54 15.12 6.40
C ALA A 456 15.21 14.89 7.76
N LEU A 457 15.77 15.94 8.36
CA LEU A 457 16.47 15.87 9.64
C LEU A 457 15.63 16.57 10.72
N PRO A 458 15.22 15.86 11.79
CA PRO A 458 14.67 16.50 12.97
C PRO A 458 15.71 17.45 13.59
N THR A 459 15.28 18.62 14.05
CA THR A 459 16.18 19.60 14.69
C THR A 459 16.88 19.02 15.91
N GLU A 460 16.22 18.11 16.64
CA GLU A 460 16.81 17.40 17.79
C GLU A 460 18.00 16.53 17.39
N ALA A 461 17.98 15.91 16.21
CA ALA A 461 19.08 15.08 15.73
C ALA A 461 20.36 15.91 15.52
N LEU A 462 20.22 17.18 15.13
CA LEU A 462 21.34 18.10 14.90
C LEU A 462 21.92 18.70 16.18
N SER A 463 21.22 18.61 17.32
CA SER A 463 21.68 19.15 18.60
C SER A 463 22.44 18.14 19.45
N LEU A 464 22.40 16.86 19.08
CA LEU A 464 23.04 15.78 19.81
C LEU A 464 24.56 15.72 19.55
N PRO A 465 25.39 15.41 20.56
CA PRO A 465 26.84 15.32 20.42
C PRO A 465 27.31 14.04 19.69
N GLN A 466 26.38 13.30 19.08
CA GLN A 466 26.65 12.10 18.29
C GLN A 466 26.48 12.40 16.79
N PRO A 467 27.29 11.77 15.93
CA PRO A 467 27.21 12.01 14.49
C PRO A 467 26.00 11.31 13.85
N LEU A 468 25.53 11.87 12.73
CA LEU A 468 24.71 11.13 11.77
C LEU A 468 25.55 9.98 11.18
N ARG A 469 24.94 8.83 10.98
CA ARG A 469 25.57 7.66 10.33
C ARG A 469 24.79 7.34 9.05
N LEU A 470 25.47 7.37 7.92
CA LEU A 470 24.95 6.97 6.62
C LEU A 470 25.50 5.58 6.28
N ASP A 471 24.60 4.66 6.00
CA ASP A 471 24.88 3.32 5.52
C ASP A 471 24.48 3.27 4.04
N PRO A 472 25.44 3.37 3.12
CA PRO A 472 25.17 3.64 1.72
C PRO A 472 24.74 2.42 0.91
N ALA A 473 24.87 1.21 1.46
CA ALA A 473 24.43 -0.03 0.84
C ALA A 473 24.33 -1.14 1.89
N GLU A 474 23.46 -2.12 1.64
CA GLU A 474 23.27 -3.32 2.44
C GLU A 474 24.01 -4.56 1.87
N ARG A 475 24.93 -4.34 0.92
CA ARG A 475 25.63 -5.39 0.15
C ARG A 475 26.99 -4.87 -0.38
N PRO A 476 27.88 -5.77 -0.87
CA PRO A 476 29.18 -5.37 -1.41
C PRO A 476 29.03 -4.35 -2.53
N CYS A 477 29.78 -3.26 -2.44
CA CYS A 477 29.66 -2.16 -3.39
C CYS A 477 30.90 -1.28 -3.43
N ARG A 478 31.04 -0.56 -4.54
CA ARG A 478 31.89 0.59 -4.68
C ARG A 478 31.03 1.85 -4.77
N LEU A 479 31.16 2.70 -3.77
CA LEU A 479 30.39 3.92 -3.57
C LEU A 479 31.21 5.14 -3.98
N HIS A 480 30.55 6.03 -4.70
CA HIS A 480 31.06 7.36 -5.05
C HIS A 480 30.14 8.42 -4.45
N ILE A 481 30.70 9.39 -3.72
CA ILE A 481 29.95 10.53 -3.16
C ILE A 481 30.60 11.83 -3.63
N ARG A 482 29.85 12.61 -4.43
CA ARG A 482 30.27 13.92 -4.93
C ARG A 482 29.98 15.05 -3.97
N ALA A 483 28.88 14.93 -3.23
CA ALA A 483 28.47 15.93 -2.28
C ALA A 483 27.66 15.33 -1.13
N LEU A 484 27.92 15.83 0.07
CA LEU A 484 27.06 15.71 1.24
C LEU A 484 26.79 17.14 1.73
N ARG A 485 25.52 17.54 1.88
CA ARG A 485 25.14 18.89 2.31
C ARG A 485 24.03 18.83 3.34
N VAL A 486 24.22 19.50 4.46
CA VAL A 486 23.16 19.75 5.44
C VAL A 486 22.58 21.11 5.15
N LEU A 487 21.33 21.13 4.68
CA LEU A 487 20.61 22.33 4.28
C LEU A 487 19.55 22.64 5.33
N CYS A 488 19.42 23.89 5.78
CA CYS A 488 18.44 24.27 6.78
C CYS A 488 17.73 25.58 6.43
N GLY A 489 16.39 25.57 6.52
CA GLY A 489 15.55 26.73 6.19
C GLY A 489 15.63 27.12 4.71
N GLU A 490 15.34 28.39 4.41
CA GLU A 490 15.43 28.96 3.05
C GLU A 490 16.84 29.49 2.72
N GLN A 491 17.86 29.11 3.50
CA GLN A 491 19.21 29.61 3.32
C GLN A 491 19.83 29.09 2.02
N ALA A 492 20.49 29.98 1.26
CA ALA A 492 21.16 29.63 0.01
C ALA A 492 22.49 28.88 0.22
N GLN A 493 23.06 28.90 1.43
CA GLN A 493 24.31 28.24 1.78
C GLN A 493 24.05 27.05 2.72
N PRO A 494 24.75 25.92 2.54
CA PRO A 494 24.60 24.78 3.43
C PRO A 494 25.11 25.09 4.84
N TRP A 495 24.44 24.55 5.85
CA TRP A 495 24.87 24.56 7.25
C TRP A 495 26.21 23.82 7.41
N TRP A 496 26.37 22.75 6.64
CA TRP A 496 27.61 21.99 6.52
C TRP A 496 27.66 21.34 5.14
N SER A 497 28.82 21.29 4.49
CA SER A 497 29.00 20.52 3.26
C SER A 497 30.36 19.84 3.16
N ALA A 498 30.39 18.76 2.39
CA ALA A 498 31.59 18.13 1.87
C ALA A 498 31.37 17.87 0.37
N GLU A 499 32.02 18.65 -0.48
CA GLU A 499 31.93 18.59 -1.94
C GLU A 499 33.22 19.08 -2.58
N HIS A 500 33.48 18.77 -3.85
CA HIS A 500 34.80 19.03 -4.47
C HIS A 500 35.20 20.50 -4.61
N ASP A 501 34.27 21.47 -4.62
CA ASP A 501 34.51 22.82 -5.17
C ASP A 501 34.88 23.92 -4.13
N THR A 502 35.29 23.58 -2.90
CA THR A 502 35.66 24.56 -1.85
C THR A 502 36.66 24.01 -0.82
N ASP A 503 37.94 24.39 -0.81
CA ASP A 503 38.94 24.05 0.24
C ASP A 503 38.81 22.58 0.80
N SER A 504 38.50 21.65 -0.11
CA SER A 504 37.49 20.60 0.07
C SER A 504 38.07 19.21 0.35
N ALA A 505 39.38 19.07 0.19
CA ALA A 505 40.11 17.88 0.63
C ALA A 505 39.96 17.65 2.15
N GLN A 506 39.81 18.72 2.94
CA GLN A 506 39.56 18.62 4.39
C GLN A 506 38.13 18.18 4.74
N ALA A 507 37.13 18.60 3.96
CA ALA A 507 35.73 18.33 4.29
C ALA A 507 35.38 16.84 4.15
N PHE A 508 35.80 16.19 3.05
CA PHE A 508 35.70 14.74 2.97
C PHE A 508 36.62 14.06 4.00
N ALA A 509 37.78 14.61 4.36
CA ALA A 509 38.65 14.02 5.38
C ALA A 509 38.03 13.98 6.79
N ALA A 510 37.07 14.86 7.08
CA ALA A 510 36.33 14.86 8.35
C ALA A 510 35.33 13.69 8.48
N LEU A 511 34.98 13.05 7.36
CA LEU A 511 34.09 11.89 7.36
C LEU A 511 34.83 10.63 7.80
N ARG A 512 34.23 9.89 8.73
CA ARG A 512 34.82 8.64 9.24
C ARG A 512 34.18 7.45 8.54
N VAL A 513 34.99 6.66 7.86
CA VAL A 513 34.58 5.40 7.23
C VAL A 513 34.81 4.25 8.21
N GLN A 514 33.82 3.39 8.43
CA GLN A 514 33.80 2.30 9.40
C GLN A 514 33.02 1.08 8.87
N GLY A 515 32.88 0.05 9.71
CA GLY A 515 32.29 -1.22 9.33
C GLY A 515 33.25 -2.01 8.45
N ASP A 516 32.77 -2.45 7.30
CA ASP A 516 33.57 -3.13 6.26
C ASP A 516 34.04 -2.19 5.14
N ALA A 517 33.71 -0.90 5.24
CA ALA A 517 34.05 0.09 4.25
C ALA A 517 35.52 0.53 4.34
N VAL A 518 36.15 0.66 3.18
CA VAL A 518 37.53 1.12 3.00
C VAL A 518 37.53 2.32 2.07
N ARG A 519 38.13 3.44 2.51
CA ARG A 519 38.30 4.63 1.67
C ARG A 519 39.37 4.39 0.60
N GLU A 520 39.05 4.72 -0.64
CA GLU A 520 40.02 4.76 -1.75
C GLU A 520 40.62 6.16 -1.93
N ALA A 521 41.79 6.22 -2.57
CA ALA A 521 42.42 7.48 -2.93
C ALA A 521 41.68 8.12 -4.12
N SER A 522 41.13 9.31 -3.90
CA SER A 522 40.46 10.10 -4.93
C SER A 522 40.60 11.58 -4.60
N GLU A 523 40.84 12.41 -5.62
CA GLU A 523 40.99 13.87 -5.48
C GLU A 523 39.68 14.63 -5.74
N ARG A 524 38.68 13.98 -6.34
CA ARG A 524 37.46 14.63 -6.86
C ARG A 524 36.18 14.31 -6.09
N GLU A 525 36.14 13.18 -5.42
CA GLU A 525 34.95 12.67 -4.75
C GLU A 525 35.38 11.69 -3.67
N LEU A 526 34.51 11.42 -2.70
CA LEU A 526 34.74 10.35 -1.74
C LEU A 526 34.42 9.01 -2.42
N VAL A 527 35.44 8.16 -2.55
CA VAL A 527 35.30 6.80 -3.05
C VAL A 527 35.50 5.83 -1.88
N ILE A 528 34.54 4.92 -1.71
CA ILE A 528 34.53 3.91 -0.66
C ILE A 528 34.24 2.56 -1.31
N THR A 529 34.98 1.53 -0.92
CA THR A 529 34.70 0.15 -1.32
C THR A 529 34.37 -0.68 -0.09
N SER A 530 33.34 -1.50 -0.19
CA SER A 530 32.91 -2.42 0.85
C SER A 530 32.76 -3.82 0.26
N THR A 531 33.30 -4.81 0.98
CA THR A 531 33.25 -6.23 0.61
C THR A 531 32.22 -7.02 1.43
N GLY A 532 31.52 -6.36 2.35
CA GLY A 532 30.48 -6.96 3.19
C GLY A 532 29.13 -6.25 3.03
N THR A 533 28.34 -6.23 4.09
CA THR A 533 26.97 -5.70 4.10
C THR A 533 26.76 -4.54 5.08
N ASP A 534 27.82 -4.01 5.69
CA ASP A 534 27.76 -2.95 6.71
C ASP A 534 28.79 -1.82 6.45
N PRO A 535 28.77 -1.18 5.25
CA PRO A 535 29.54 0.03 5.04
C PRO A 535 28.95 1.17 5.88
N GLN A 536 29.78 1.82 6.69
CA GLN A 536 29.32 2.93 7.53
C GLN A 536 30.11 4.21 7.25
N LEU A 537 29.39 5.30 7.03
CA LEU A 537 29.94 6.64 6.86
C LEU A 537 29.38 7.56 7.95
N LEU A 538 30.23 7.92 8.92
CA LEU A 538 29.84 8.88 9.94
C LEU A 538 30.21 10.31 9.52
N LEU A 539 29.22 11.18 9.58
CA LEU A 539 29.39 12.61 9.42
C LEU A 539 30.13 13.21 10.64
N PRO A 540 30.74 14.40 10.53
CA PRO A 540 31.21 15.11 11.71
C PRO A 540 30.04 15.41 12.67
N VAL A 541 30.34 15.60 13.95
CA VAL A 541 29.33 16.07 14.90
C VAL A 541 28.92 17.49 14.52
N LEU A 542 27.64 17.66 14.19
CA LEU A 542 27.08 18.93 13.71
C LEU A 542 26.54 19.80 14.84
N ALA A 543 26.51 19.29 16.08
CA ALA A 543 26.08 20.03 17.23
C ALA A 543 26.92 21.31 17.38
N PRO A 544 26.27 22.49 17.53
CA PRO A 544 26.98 23.75 17.64
C PRO A 544 27.96 23.74 18.82
N ALA A 545 29.17 24.26 18.61
CA ALA A 545 30.10 24.54 19.69
C ALA A 545 29.49 25.57 20.66
N ASN A 546 29.73 25.41 21.96
CA ASN A 546 29.15 26.20 23.07
C ASN A 546 28.73 27.64 22.67
N GLY A 547 27.43 27.85 22.42
CA GLY A 547 26.83 29.16 22.19
C GLY A 547 26.37 29.48 20.76
N ALA A 548 26.62 28.63 19.75
CA ALA A 548 26.03 28.82 18.43
C ALA A 548 24.56 28.36 18.41
N GLU A 549 23.68 29.16 17.81
CA GLU A 549 22.25 28.85 17.69
C GLU A 549 22.03 27.69 16.73
N LEU A 550 21.04 26.84 17.02
CA LEU A 550 20.60 25.80 16.09
C LEU A 550 19.88 26.44 14.89
N PRO A 551 19.93 25.81 13.71
CA PRO A 551 19.20 26.29 12.56
C PRO A 551 17.69 26.35 12.83
N THR A 552 17.05 27.44 12.43
CA THR A 552 15.60 27.61 12.49
C THR A 552 14.95 27.16 11.17
N GLY A 553 14.04 26.19 11.23
CA GLY A 553 13.30 25.69 10.07
C GLY A 553 13.60 24.23 9.74
N PRO A 554 12.98 23.68 8.67
CA PRO A 554 13.21 22.30 8.26
C PRO A 554 14.65 22.13 7.77
N CYS A 555 15.29 21.05 8.21
CA CYS A 555 16.64 20.68 7.81
C CYS A 555 16.65 19.38 7.01
N TRP A 556 17.63 19.24 6.13
CA TRP A 556 17.78 18.12 5.22
C TRP A 556 19.24 17.71 5.07
N LEU A 557 19.53 16.41 5.05
CA LEU A 557 20.79 15.89 4.51
C LEU A 557 20.57 15.58 3.04
N GLU A 558 21.18 16.37 2.17
CA GLU A 558 21.30 16.08 0.75
C GLU A 558 22.56 15.26 0.49
N VAL A 559 22.43 14.17 -0.27
CA VAL A 559 23.54 13.28 -0.64
C VAL A 559 23.52 13.08 -2.15
N GLU A 560 24.61 13.40 -2.84
CA GLU A 560 24.83 13.04 -4.23
C GLU A 560 25.77 11.85 -4.31
N LEU A 561 25.23 10.69 -4.68
CA LEU A 561 25.96 9.43 -4.63
C LEU A 561 25.68 8.52 -5.84
N LEU A 562 26.61 7.61 -6.10
CA LEU A 562 26.51 6.51 -7.06
C LEU A 562 26.98 5.24 -6.35
N VAL A 563 26.13 4.22 -6.34
CA VAL A 563 26.49 2.88 -5.84
C VAL A 563 26.70 1.94 -7.02
N GLU A 564 27.92 1.44 -7.17
CA GLU A 564 28.27 0.35 -8.08
C GLU A 564 28.26 -0.96 -7.28
N VAL A 565 27.34 -1.86 -7.58
CA VAL A 565 27.30 -3.17 -6.91
C VAL A 565 28.27 -4.09 -7.63
N GLU A 566 29.30 -4.58 -6.93
CA GLU A 566 30.25 -5.53 -7.51
C GLU A 566 29.56 -6.88 -7.74
N PRO A 567 29.94 -7.64 -8.78
CA PRO A 567 29.44 -9.00 -8.93
C PRO A 567 29.92 -9.87 -7.76
N ASP A 568 29.03 -10.70 -7.23
CA ASP A 568 29.44 -11.82 -6.38
C ASP A 568 30.41 -12.68 -7.18
N ASP A 569 31.71 -12.57 -6.93
CA ASP A 569 32.64 -13.60 -7.35
C ASP A 569 32.26 -14.86 -6.56
N PRO A 570 31.93 -15.99 -7.21
CA PRO A 570 31.64 -17.21 -6.47
C PRO A 570 32.84 -17.52 -5.57
N PRO A 571 32.62 -17.98 -4.32
CA PRO A 571 33.71 -18.23 -3.40
C PRO A 571 34.73 -19.14 -4.09
N MET A 572 35.96 -18.63 -4.22
CA MET A 572 37.10 -19.38 -4.73
C MET A 572 37.21 -20.66 -3.91
N ILE A 573 36.75 -21.78 -4.49
CA ILE A 573 37.02 -23.11 -3.95
C ILE A 573 38.55 -23.22 -3.94
N PRO A 574 39.20 -23.42 -2.78
CA PRO A 574 40.63 -23.65 -2.75
C PRO A 574 40.91 -24.87 -3.62
N THR A 575 41.61 -24.68 -4.73
CA THR A 575 42.23 -25.79 -5.44
C THR A 575 43.36 -26.28 -4.57
N ASP A 576 43.04 -27.19 -3.64
CA ASP A 576 44.06 -27.96 -2.94
C ASP A 576 44.96 -28.61 -4.00
N GLY A 577 46.25 -28.29 -3.89
CA GLY A 577 47.29 -28.74 -4.78
C GLY A 577 47.48 -30.26 -4.75
N VAL A 578 48.06 -30.73 -5.85
CA VAL A 578 48.65 -32.06 -6.07
C VAL A 578 49.47 -32.54 -4.87
#